data_AF-A0A0K0D7Q7-F1
#
_entry.id   AF-A0A0K0D7Q7-F1
#
_cell.length_a   1.000
_cell.length_b   1.000
_cell.length_c   1.000
_cell.angle_alpha   90.00
_cell.angle_beta   90.00
_cell.angle_gamma   90.00
#
_symmetry.space_group_name_H-M   'P 1'
#
loop_
_entity.id
_entity.type
_entity.pdbx_description
1 polymer ?
#
loop_
_entity_poly.entity_id
_entity_poly.type
_entity_poly.pdbx_seq_one_letter_code
_entity_poly.pdbx_strand_id
1 'polypeptide(L)'
;LQFAKHHVPEVHPKDTDDYVAKRVGCLVEEGAVAACVAISKTESHKALELIARAMLAFSEIEDLRGRIISEGGTKLCLRLTKEATSEGKIKAAHALAKLGAKANPEIAFPGQRAYEVVKPLCQLLHPDIEGRSNYDALVTLTNLASMSDSVRRRIIKERAVPSIEEFWFMTDHPHLRAAAAELLLNLLFLDEFFNDTIKKGTDKLKLWVLYSAEEDVRLARCANAAFAILTQDVNACRRIFEEITSWPKILKEISMHEDAEAQERGLMAIANIMESDEKLCSEIIS
;
A
#
# COMPACT_ATOMS: atom_id res chain seq x y z
N LEU A 1 13.70 19.83 -44.79
CA LEU A 1 13.82 18.94 -43.62
C LEU A 1 12.91 17.75 -43.85
N GLN A 2 13.42 16.81 -44.63
CA GLN A 2 12.76 15.58 -45.04
C GLN A 2 13.27 14.49 -44.08
N PHE A 3 12.36 13.60 -43.66
CA PHE A 3 12.60 12.35 -42.94
C PHE A 3 12.79 12.40 -41.41
N ALA A 4 11.67 12.21 -40.71
CA ALA A 4 11.55 11.21 -39.65
C ALA A 4 10.10 10.70 -39.59
N LYS A 5 9.63 10.06 -40.68
CA LYS A 5 8.48 9.14 -40.57
C LYS A 5 8.99 7.85 -39.94
N HIS A 6 9.26 7.86 -38.64
CA HIS A 6 9.38 6.61 -37.91
C HIS A 6 8.01 5.94 -38.02
N HIS A 7 7.97 4.86 -38.81
CA HIS A 7 6.82 3.98 -38.86
C HIS A 7 6.67 3.44 -37.42
N VAL A 8 5.71 3.99 -36.68
CA VAL A 8 5.33 3.44 -35.38
C VAL A 8 4.95 1.99 -35.68
N PRO A 9 5.64 0.98 -35.12
CA PRO A 9 5.29 -0.40 -35.39
C PRO A 9 3.83 -0.61 -35.03
N GLU A 10 2.99 -0.93 -36.03
CA GLU A 10 1.59 -1.25 -35.77
C GLU A 10 1.55 -2.52 -34.90
N VAL A 11 0.93 -2.40 -33.73
CA VAL A 11 0.75 -3.53 -32.83
C VAL A 11 -0.08 -4.57 -33.57
N HIS A 12 0.46 -5.78 -33.70
CA HIS A 12 -0.25 -6.86 -34.36
C HIS A 12 -1.56 -7.12 -33.60
N PRO A 13 -2.71 -7.36 -34.28
CA PRO A 13 -4.01 -7.48 -33.60
C PRO A 13 -4.05 -8.51 -32.46
N LYS A 14 -3.28 -9.60 -32.58
CA LYS A 14 -3.16 -10.65 -31.54
C LYS A 14 -2.31 -10.25 -30.32
N ASP A 15 -1.60 -9.13 -30.39
CA ASP A 15 -0.80 -8.57 -29.29
C ASP A 15 -1.45 -7.35 -28.65
N THR A 16 -2.72 -7.10 -28.98
CA THR A 16 -3.58 -6.20 -28.20
C THR A 16 -3.98 -6.84 -26.87
N ASP A 17 -4.28 -5.99 -25.88
CA ASP A 17 -4.55 -6.41 -24.49
C ASP A 17 -5.63 -7.49 -24.38
N ASP A 18 -6.72 -7.37 -25.16
CA ASP A 18 -7.82 -8.34 -25.16
C ASP A 18 -7.36 -9.75 -25.58
N TYR A 19 -6.49 -9.84 -26.59
CA TYR A 19 -5.97 -11.13 -27.06
C TYR A 19 -4.89 -11.68 -26.14
N VAL A 20 -4.09 -10.82 -25.50
CA VAL A 20 -3.17 -11.22 -24.44
C VAL A 20 -3.94 -11.80 -23.27
N ALA A 21 -5.00 -11.12 -22.80
CA ALA A 21 -5.82 -11.58 -21.69
C ALA A 21 -6.47 -12.95 -21.99
N LYS A 22 -7.03 -13.14 -23.19
CA LYS A 22 -7.57 -14.44 -23.62
C LYS A 22 -6.52 -15.56 -23.61
N ARG A 23 -5.32 -15.29 -24.14
CA ARG A 23 -4.21 -16.27 -24.13
C ARG A 23 -3.80 -16.63 -22.71
N VAL A 24 -3.63 -15.64 -21.83
CA VAL A 24 -3.28 -15.85 -20.42
C VAL A 24 -4.36 -16.67 -19.72
N GLY A 25 -5.64 -16.35 -19.94
CA GLY A 25 -6.78 -17.12 -19.43
C GLY A 25 -6.69 -18.60 -19.78
N CYS A 26 -6.64 -18.92 -21.08
CA CYS A 26 -6.52 -20.31 -21.54
C CYS A 26 -5.28 -21.02 -20.95
N LEU A 27 -4.13 -20.36 -20.91
CA LEU A 27 -2.91 -20.98 -20.38
C LEU A 27 -3.04 -21.36 -18.89
N VAL A 28 -3.55 -20.45 -18.07
CA VAL A 28 -3.76 -20.72 -16.64
C VAL A 28 -4.83 -21.79 -16.44
N GLU A 29 -5.89 -21.79 -17.26
CA GLU A 29 -6.93 -22.81 -17.22
C GLU A 29 -6.41 -24.23 -17.51
N GLU A 30 -5.44 -24.33 -18.42
CA GLU A 30 -4.76 -25.57 -18.81
C GLU A 30 -3.56 -25.93 -17.89
N GLY A 31 -3.41 -25.26 -16.73
CA GLY A 31 -2.43 -25.63 -15.71
C GLY A 31 -1.03 -25.04 -15.91
N ALA A 32 -0.91 -23.89 -16.58
CA ALA A 32 0.38 -23.22 -16.76
C ALA A 32 1.09 -22.88 -15.44
N VAL A 33 0.36 -22.57 -14.36
CA VAL A 33 0.97 -22.27 -13.06
C VAL A 33 1.63 -23.52 -12.48
N ALA A 34 0.93 -24.66 -12.47
CA ALA A 34 1.50 -25.94 -12.05
C ALA A 34 2.74 -26.33 -12.89
N ALA A 35 2.70 -26.07 -14.21
CA ALA A 35 3.85 -26.28 -15.09
C ALA A 35 5.05 -25.39 -14.70
N CYS A 36 4.81 -24.09 -14.46
CA CYS A 36 5.83 -23.15 -13.98
C CYS A 36 6.45 -23.62 -12.65
N VAL A 37 5.64 -24.10 -11.71
CA VAL A 37 6.13 -24.66 -10.43
C VAL A 37 7.05 -25.86 -10.69
N ALA A 38 6.66 -26.78 -11.57
CA ALA A 38 7.42 -27.98 -11.88
C ALA A 38 8.81 -27.67 -12.48
N ILE A 39 8.86 -26.73 -13.44
CA ILE A 39 10.11 -26.37 -14.14
C ILE A 39 10.98 -25.35 -13.38
N SER A 40 10.45 -24.73 -12.32
CA SER A 40 11.18 -23.73 -11.52
C SER A 40 12.39 -24.30 -10.77
N LYS A 41 12.58 -25.62 -10.71
CA LYS A 41 13.70 -26.27 -10.01
C LYS A 41 15.07 -26.05 -10.67
N THR A 42 15.11 -25.38 -11.81
CA THR A 42 16.35 -25.00 -12.49
C THR A 42 17.20 -24.02 -11.66
N GLU A 43 18.52 -24.07 -11.88
CA GLU A 43 19.49 -23.11 -11.31
C GLU A 43 19.69 -21.87 -12.20
N SER A 44 19.09 -21.87 -13.41
CA SER A 44 19.24 -20.75 -14.34
C SER A 44 18.44 -19.52 -13.91
N HIS A 45 19.13 -18.50 -13.40
CA HIS A 45 18.52 -17.21 -13.01
C HIS A 45 17.70 -16.57 -14.13
N LYS A 46 18.14 -16.69 -15.40
CA LYS A 46 17.39 -16.17 -16.56
C LYS A 46 16.11 -16.94 -16.82
N ALA A 47 16.12 -18.27 -16.65
CA ALA A 47 14.90 -19.06 -16.76
C ALA A 47 13.91 -18.69 -15.64
N LEU A 48 14.41 -18.47 -14.41
CA LEU A 48 13.60 -17.98 -13.30
C LEU A 48 13.01 -16.60 -13.56
N GLU A 49 13.73 -15.70 -14.23
CA GLU A 49 13.19 -14.41 -14.68
C GLU A 49 12.05 -14.57 -15.68
N LEU A 50 12.17 -15.47 -16.66
CA LEU A 50 11.08 -15.74 -17.61
C LEU A 50 9.84 -16.28 -16.89
N ILE A 51 10.02 -17.16 -15.91
CA ILE A 51 8.93 -17.65 -15.06
C ILE A 51 8.33 -16.48 -14.26
N ALA A 52 9.14 -15.58 -13.71
CA ALA A 52 8.64 -14.41 -12.98
C ALA A 52 7.79 -13.49 -13.86
N ARG A 53 8.21 -13.26 -15.12
CA ARG A 53 7.44 -12.49 -16.10
C ARG A 53 6.12 -13.17 -16.45
N ALA A 54 6.12 -14.49 -16.64
CA ALA A 54 4.90 -15.27 -16.88
C ALA A 54 3.95 -15.17 -15.67
N MET A 55 4.44 -15.39 -14.45
CA MET A 55 3.64 -15.28 -13.23
C MET A 55 3.05 -13.88 -13.04
N LEU A 56 3.82 -12.82 -13.35
CA LEU A 56 3.31 -11.46 -13.34
C LEU A 56 2.17 -11.27 -14.33
N ALA A 57 2.35 -11.72 -15.59
CA ALA A 57 1.30 -11.66 -16.61
C ALA A 57 0.05 -12.45 -16.20
N PHE A 58 0.21 -13.62 -15.58
CA PHE A 58 -0.91 -14.41 -15.07
C PHE A 58 -1.67 -13.66 -13.98
N SER A 59 -0.96 -12.97 -13.08
CA SER A 59 -1.56 -12.22 -11.98
C SER A 59 -2.27 -10.93 -12.41
N GLU A 60 -2.15 -10.49 -13.66
CA GLU A 60 -2.89 -9.32 -14.15
C GLU A 60 -4.40 -9.57 -14.18
N ILE A 61 -4.84 -10.79 -14.52
CA ILE A 61 -6.25 -11.14 -14.58
C ILE A 61 -6.74 -11.48 -13.17
N GLU A 62 -7.62 -10.64 -12.63
CA GLU A 62 -8.09 -10.73 -11.25
C GLU A 62 -8.77 -12.07 -10.94
N ASP A 63 -9.62 -12.55 -11.84
CA ASP A 63 -10.38 -13.80 -11.69
C ASP A 63 -9.48 -15.05 -11.59
N LEU A 64 -8.26 -14.98 -12.12
CA LEU A 64 -7.32 -16.10 -12.10
C LEU A 64 -6.50 -16.14 -10.81
N ARG A 65 -6.43 -15.05 -10.03
CA ARG A 65 -5.53 -14.94 -8.86
C ARG A 65 -5.81 -16.01 -7.81
N GLY A 66 -7.09 -16.31 -7.54
CA GLY A 66 -7.47 -17.37 -6.61
C GLY A 66 -6.92 -18.74 -7.02
N ARG A 67 -7.02 -19.06 -8.32
CA ARG A 67 -6.47 -20.30 -8.88
C ARG A 67 -4.95 -20.32 -8.82
N ILE A 68 -4.29 -19.23 -9.20
CA ILE A 68 -2.82 -19.08 -9.13
C ILE A 68 -2.32 -19.32 -7.70
N ILE A 69 -2.99 -18.77 -6.69
CA ILE A 69 -2.66 -18.98 -5.28
C ILE A 69 -2.80 -20.46 -4.91
N SER A 70 -3.92 -21.09 -5.30
CA SER A 70 -4.21 -22.50 -4.99
C SER A 70 -3.22 -23.48 -5.64
N GLU A 71 -2.72 -23.17 -6.84
CA GLU A 71 -1.72 -23.97 -7.57
C GLU A 71 -0.28 -23.73 -7.10
N GLY A 72 -0.08 -22.97 -6.01
CA GLY A 72 1.23 -22.74 -5.43
C GLY A 72 2.01 -21.55 -6.01
N GLY A 73 1.35 -20.68 -6.77
CA GLY A 73 1.94 -19.48 -7.37
C GLY A 73 2.62 -18.56 -6.34
N THR A 74 2.00 -18.34 -5.18
CA THR A 74 2.61 -17.55 -4.10
C THR A 74 3.96 -18.13 -3.65
N LYS A 75 4.03 -19.45 -3.45
CA LYS A 75 5.27 -20.12 -3.01
C LYS A 75 6.34 -20.03 -4.08
N LEU A 76 5.95 -20.18 -5.35
CA LEU A 76 6.85 -19.99 -6.48
C LEU A 76 7.40 -18.57 -6.53
N CYS A 77 6.55 -17.55 -6.53
CA CYS A 77 6.99 -16.16 -6.58
C CYS A 77 7.90 -15.78 -5.40
N LEU A 78 7.62 -16.27 -4.18
CA LEU A 78 8.50 -16.10 -3.02
C LEU A 78 9.90 -16.72 -3.21
N ARG A 79 10.01 -17.82 -3.95
CA ARG A 79 11.30 -18.41 -4.30
C ARG A 79 12.01 -17.55 -5.35
N LEU A 80 11.28 -17.08 -6.35
CA LEU A 80 11.81 -16.23 -7.43
C LEU A 80 12.37 -14.89 -6.90
N THR A 81 11.78 -14.30 -5.86
CA THR A 81 12.33 -13.07 -5.23
C THR A 81 13.68 -13.30 -4.54
N LYS A 82 14.04 -14.55 -4.24
CA LYS A 82 15.34 -14.92 -3.66
C LYS A 82 16.35 -15.33 -4.74
N GLU A 83 15.90 -16.10 -5.72
CA GLU A 83 16.76 -16.84 -6.66
C GLU A 83 16.81 -16.27 -8.08
N ALA A 84 15.89 -15.41 -8.53
CA ALA A 84 15.93 -14.89 -9.91
C ALA A 84 17.00 -13.79 -10.11
N THR A 85 17.13 -13.28 -11.35
CA THR A 85 17.90 -12.06 -11.65
C THR A 85 17.31 -10.85 -10.92
N SER A 86 17.99 -9.69 -10.93
CA SER A 86 17.46 -8.44 -10.38
C SER A 86 16.07 -8.10 -10.94
N GLU A 87 15.92 -8.13 -12.28
CA GLU A 87 14.63 -7.93 -12.95
C GLU A 87 13.62 -9.00 -12.56
N GLY A 88 14.02 -10.28 -12.55
CA GLY A 88 13.14 -11.37 -12.17
C GLY A 88 12.62 -11.24 -10.74
N LYS A 89 13.43 -10.73 -9.81
CA LYS A 89 13.02 -10.47 -8.44
C LYS A 89 11.95 -9.38 -8.36
N ILE A 90 12.12 -8.29 -9.11
CA ILE A 90 11.13 -7.20 -9.19
C ILE A 90 9.81 -7.73 -9.78
N LYS A 91 9.87 -8.46 -10.89
CA LYS A 91 8.66 -9.03 -11.52
C LYS A 91 7.95 -10.04 -10.62
N ALA A 92 8.71 -10.88 -9.91
CA ALA A 92 8.16 -11.84 -8.96
C ALA A 92 7.53 -11.15 -7.74
N ALA A 93 8.16 -10.09 -7.22
CA ALA A 93 7.61 -9.29 -6.13
C ALA A 93 6.33 -8.57 -6.57
N HIS A 94 6.28 -8.04 -7.79
CA HIS A 94 5.07 -7.39 -8.32
C HIS A 94 3.93 -8.40 -8.50
N ALA A 95 4.25 -9.63 -8.93
CA ALA A 95 3.27 -10.70 -8.98
C ALA A 95 2.71 -11.01 -7.57
N LEU A 96 3.57 -11.08 -6.53
CA LEU A 96 3.11 -11.24 -5.14
C LEU A 96 2.19 -10.09 -4.72
N ALA A 97 2.53 -8.85 -5.07
CA ALA A 97 1.71 -7.69 -4.77
C ALA A 97 0.32 -7.82 -5.41
N LYS A 98 0.22 -8.13 -6.70
CA LYS A 98 -1.09 -8.32 -7.37
C LYS A 98 -1.91 -9.44 -6.75
N LEU A 99 -1.29 -10.57 -6.41
CA LEU A 99 -1.97 -11.69 -5.75
C LEU A 99 -2.53 -11.31 -4.37
N GLY A 100 -1.91 -10.36 -3.67
CA GLY A 100 -2.32 -9.89 -2.34
C GLY A 100 -3.25 -8.69 -2.31
N ALA A 101 -3.31 -7.89 -3.39
CA ALA A 101 -4.02 -6.60 -3.39
C ALA A 101 -5.55 -6.73 -3.22
N LYS A 102 -6.17 -7.76 -3.82
CA LYS A 102 -7.63 -8.00 -3.78
C LYS A 102 -8.01 -9.37 -3.20
N ALA A 103 -7.13 -9.98 -2.42
CA ALA A 103 -7.38 -11.25 -1.77
C ALA A 103 -7.31 -11.09 -0.25
N ASN A 104 -8.06 -11.91 0.49
CA ASN A 104 -7.86 -12.00 1.93
C ASN A 104 -6.42 -12.47 2.19
N PRO A 105 -5.61 -11.70 2.93
CA PRO A 105 -4.19 -12.00 3.13
C PRO A 105 -3.97 -13.30 3.91
N GLU A 106 -4.92 -13.76 4.72
CA GLU A 106 -4.85 -15.09 5.37
C GLU A 106 -4.93 -16.24 4.37
N ILE A 107 -5.64 -16.04 3.26
CA ILE A 107 -5.78 -17.02 2.17
C ILE A 107 -4.58 -16.92 1.22
N ALA A 108 -4.19 -15.70 0.84
CA ALA A 108 -3.10 -15.47 -0.10
C ALA A 108 -1.73 -15.83 0.49
N PHE A 109 -1.50 -15.51 1.77
CA PHE A 109 -0.22 -15.64 2.46
C PHE A 109 -0.35 -16.32 3.84
N PRO A 110 -0.82 -17.58 3.92
CA PRO A 110 -1.08 -18.24 5.19
C PRO A 110 0.20 -18.48 6.02
N GLY A 111 0.06 -18.31 7.33
CA GLY A 111 1.09 -18.63 8.31
C GLY A 111 2.38 -17.81 8.15
N GLN A 112 3.53 -18.49 8.10
CA GLN A 112 4.84 -17.84 7.95
C GLN A 112 5.00 -17.03 6.65
N ARG A 113 4.20 -17.33 5.61
CA ARG A 113 4.31 -16.64 4.32
C ARG A 113 4.02 -15.15 4.42
N ALA A 114 3.08 -14.74 5.28
CA ALA A 114 2.77 -13.34 5.53
C ALA A 114 4.04 -12.54 5.91
N TYR A 115 4.99 -13.13 6.63
CA TYR A 115 6.25 -12.49 7.01
C TYR A 115 7.29 -12.52 5.89
N GLU A 116 7.35 -13.60 5.13
CA GLU A 116 8.31 -13.75 4.03
C GLU A 116 8.04 -12.78 2.88
N VAL A 117 6.77 -12.44 2.64
CA VAL A 117 6.38 -11.51 1.56
C VAL A 117 6.63 -10.05 1.89
N VAL A 118 6.76 -9.68 3.17
CA VAL A 118 6.98 -8.26 3.55
C VAL A 118 8.24 -7.71 2.90
N LYS A 119 9.37 -8.41 3.02
CA LYS A 119 10.65 -7.95 2.46
C LYS A 119 10.61 -7.65 0.96
N PRO A 120 10.19 -8.59 0.08
CA PRO A 120 10.12 -8.30 -1.35
C PRO A 120 9.11 -7.19 -1.69
N LEU A 121 8.01 -7.05 -0.95
CA LEU A 121 7.06 -5.95 -1.16
C LEU A 121 7.65 -4.59 -0.74
N CYS A 122 8.35 -4.51 0.39
CA CYS A 122 9.06 -3.30 0.79
C CYS A 122 10.14 -2.90 -0.22
N GLN A 123 10.81 -3.88 -0.85
CA GLN A 123 11.78 -3.62 -1.91
C GLN A 123 11.15 -3.05 -3.18
N LEU A 124 9.83 -3.21 -3.38
CA LEU A 124 9.12 -2.54 -4.46
C LEU A 124 8.88 -1.06 -4.19
N LEU A 125 9.01 -0.58 -2.95
CA LEU A 125 8.78 0.81 -2.58
C LEU A 125 10.04 1.65 -2.86
N HIS A 126 10.42 1.73 -4.13
CA HIS A 126 11.57 2.50 -4.60
C HIS A 126 11.15 3.43 -5.75
N PRO A 127 11.66 4.68 -5.82
CA PRO A 127 11.28 5.64 -6.87
C PRO A 127 11.62 5.18 -8.29
N ASP A 128 12.66 4.35 -8.45
CA ASP A 128 13.04 3.77 -9.76
C ASP A 128 12.12 2.63 -10.23
N ILE A 129 11.18 2.18 -9.38
CA ILE A 129 10.23 1.13 -9.72
C ILE A 129 8.95 1.76 -10.26
N GLU A 130 8.33 1.09 -11.23
CA GLU A 130 7.10 1.55 -11.87
C GLU A 130 5.97 1.83 -10.85
N GLY A 131 5.31 2.98 -10.98
CA GLY A 131 4.27 3.45 -10.05
C GLY A 131 3.14 2.44 -9.79
N ARG A 132 2.75 1.65 -10.79
CA ARG A 132 1.73 0.60 -10.63
C ARG A 132 2.19 -0.52 -9.69
N SER A 133 3.47 -0.86 -9.74
CA SER A 133 4.08 -1.83 -8.82
C SER A 133 4.16 -1.29 -7.40
N ASN A 134 4.52 -0.01 -7.22
CA ASN A 134 4.49 0.62 -5.90
C ASN A 134 3.06 0.60 -5.33
N TYR A 135 2.05 0.94 -6.14
CA TYR A 135 0.64 0.95 -5.72
C TYR A 135 0.18 -0.44 -5.26
N ASP A 136 0.38 -1.46 -6.09
CA ASP A 136 0.02 -2.84 -5.74
C ASP A 136 0.74 -3.30 -4.46
N ALA A 137 2.01 -2.88 -4.26
CA ALA A 137 2.79 -3.19 -3.07
C ALA A 137 2.23 -2.50 -1.82
N LEU A 138 1.90 -1.20 -1.88
CA LEU A 138 1.29 -0.45 -0.79
C LEU A 138 -0.04 -1.04 -0.35
N VAL A 139 -0.92 -1.36 -1.31
CA VAL A 139 -2.22 -2.00 -1.02
C VAL A 139 -2.03 -3.37 -0.37
N THR A 140 -1.08 -4.17 -0.86
CA THR A 140 -0.82 -5.48 -0.27
C THR A 140 -0.21 -5.39 1.12
N LEU A 141 0.73 -4.47 1.33
CA LEU A 141 1.30 -4.21 2.64
C LEU A 141 0.24 -3.69 3.62
N THR A 142 -0.72 -2.90 3.14
CA THR A 142 -1.88 -2.44 3.94
C THR A 142 -2.70 -3.63 4.42
N ASN A 143 -3.04 -4.55 3.51
CA ASN A 143 -3.76 -5.78 3.85
C ASN A 143 -2.96 -6.67 4.82
N LEU A 144 -1.64 -6.77 4.64
CA LEU A 144 -0.78 -7.54 5.55
C LEU A 144 -0.70 -6.88 6.94
N ALA A 145 -0.58 -5.56 7.00
CA ALA A 145 -0.48 -4.79 8.24
C ALA A 145 -1.76 -4.88 9.08
N SER A 146 -2.92 -5.16 8.49
CA SER A 146 -4.17 -5.35 9.24
C SER A 146 -4.24 -6.70 9.97
N MET A 147 -3.42 -7.68 9.59
CA MET A 147 -3.49 -9.05 10.15
C MET A 147 -3.04 -9.13 11.62
N SER A 148 -1.89 -8.51 11.96
CA SER A 148 -1.28 -8.66 13.30
C SER A 148 -0.13 -7.68 13.55
N ASP A 149 0.13 -7.40 14.83
CA ASP A 149 1.28 -6.61 15.29
C ASP A 149 2.62 -7.16 14.80
N SER A 150 2.75 -8.49 14.73
CA SER A 150 3.98 -9.13 14.32
C SER A 150 4.32 -8.85 12.85
N VAL A 151 3.30 -8.73 11.98
CA VAL A 151 3.48 -8.28 10.59
C VAL A 151 3.82 -6.79 10.55
N ARG A 152 3.12 -5.94 11.33
CA ARG A 152 3.45 -4.50 11.46
C ARG A 152 4.91 -4.27 11.87
N ARG A 153 5.37 -4.96 12.92
CA ARG A 153 6.78 -4.94 13.36
C ARG A 153 7.74 -5.40 12.26
N ARG A 154 7.35 -6.38 11.44
CA ARG A 154 8.19 -6.83 10.33
C ARG A 154 8.35 -5.74 9.27
N ILE A 155 7.29 -5.00 8.93
CA ILE A 155 7.33 -3.87 7.99
C ILE A 155 8.30 -2.79 8.50
N ILE A 156 8.19 -2.42 9.78
CA ILE A 156 9.09 -1.44 10.41
C ILE A 156 10.55 -1.93 10.41
N LYS A 157 10.78 -3.21 10.72
CA LYS A 157 12.13 -3.80 10.76
C LYS A 157 12.82 -3.80 9.39
N GLU A 158 12.06 -3.89 8.29
CA GLU A 158 12.58 -3.75 6.93
C GLU A 158 12.87 -2.29 6.54
N ARG A 159 12.72 -1.33 7.47
CA ARG A 159 12.98 0.12 7.27
C ARG A 159 12.17 0.71 6.12
N ALA A 160 10.95 0.22 5.91
CA ALA A 160 10.09 0.66 4.82
C ALA A 160 9.40 2.02 5.09
N VAL A 161 9.29 2.43 6.35
CA VAL A 161 8.55 3.64 6.75
C VAL A 161 8.96 4.90 5.97
N PRO A 162 10.25 5.25 5.84
CA PRO A 162 10.64 6.44 5.07
C PRO A 162 10.17 6.38 3.60
N SER A 163 10.28 5.22 2.96
CA SER A 163 9.81 5.04 1.58
C SER A 163 8.29 5.12 1.48
N ILE A 164 7.54 4.62 2.46
CA ILE A 164 6.08 4.76 2.52
C ILE A 164 5.69 6.23 2.70
N GLU A 165 6.39 6.95 3.58
CA GLU A 165 6.19 8.38 3.82
C GLU A 165 6.48 9.21 2.57
N GLU A 166 7.49 8.87 1.77
CA GLU A 166 7.74 9.52 0.48
C GLU A 166 6.52 9.47 -0.44
N PHE A 167 5.83 8.33 -0.56
CA PHE A 167 4.58 8.22 -1.32
C PHE A 167 3.44 9.04 -0.70
N TRP A 168 3.41 9.14 0.63
CA TRP A 168 2.42 9.94 1.35
C TRP A 168 2.57 11.46 1.08
N PHE A 169 3.79 11.91 0.77
CA PHE A 169 4.08 13.31 0.47
C PHE A 169 3.87 13.69 -1.01
N MET A 170 3.61 12.72 -1.90
CA MET A 170 3.45 12.98 -3.33
C MET A 170 2.12 13.67 -3.65
N THR A 171 2.15 14.91 -4.14
CA THR A 171 0.93 15.65 -4.50
C THR A 171 0.32 15.19 -5.83
N ASP A 172 1.16 14.76 -6.78
CA ASP A 172 0.73 14.49 -8.15
C ASP A 172 0.21 13.05 -8.36
N HIS A 173 0.20 12.25 -7.30
CA HIS A 173 -0.18 10.83 -7.34
C HIS A 173 -1.21 10.48 -6.26
N PRO A 174 -2.48 10.90 -6.40
CA PRO A 174 -3.51 10.75 -5.37
C PRO A 174 -3.72 9.29 -4.94
N HIS A 175 -3.68 8.34 -5.90
CA HIS A 175 -3.82 6.92 -5.58
C HIS A 175 -2.67 6.36 -4.73
N LEU A 176 -1.42 6.74 -5.03
CA LEU A 176 -0.25 6.31 -4.24
C LEU A 176 -0.27 6.95 -2.85
N ARG A 177 -0.59 8.24 -2.78
CA ARG A 177 -0.72 9.00 -1.54
C ARG A 177 -1.77 8.39 -0.61
N ALA A 178 -2.95 8.06 -1.14
CA ALA A 178 -4.00 7.41 -0.37
C ALA A 178 -3.62 5.99 0.09
N ALA A 179 -3.01 5.18 -0.77
CA ALA A 179 -2.55 3.84 -0.39
C ALA A 179 -1.43 3.87 0.68
N ALA A 180 -0.54 4.86 0.63
CA ALA A 180 0.45 5.08 1.66
C ALA A 180 -0.18 5.48 2.99
N ALA A 181 -1.18 6.38 2.97
CA ALA A 181 -1.93 6.77 4.16
C ALA A 181 -2.63 5.56 4.81
N GLU A 182 -3.30 4.72 4.03
CA GLU A 182 -3.95 3.50 4.56
C GLU A 182 -2.96 2.55 5.24
N LEU A 183 -1.77 2.37 4.65
CA LEU A 183 -0.72 1.58 5.26
C LEU A 183 -0.24 2.19 6.58
N LEU A 184 0.05 3.49 6.60
CA LEU A 184 0.50 4.20 7.79
C LEU A 184 -0.56 4.18 8.90
N LEU A 185 -1.85 4.30 8.54
CA LEU A 185 -2.97 4.14 9.47
C LEU A 185 -2.95 2.76 10.13
N ASN A 186 -2.76 1.68 9.35
CA ASN A 186 -2.65 0.35 9.93
C ASN A 186 -1.42 0.20 10.84
N LEU A 187 -0.32 0.89 10.53
CA LEU A 187 0.86 0.89 11.39
C LEU A 187 0.64 1.63 12.73
N LEU A 188 -0.29 2.60 12.81
CA LEU A 188 -0.61 3.29 14.07
C LEU A 188 -1.16 2.37 15.16
N PHE A 189 -1.70 1.20 14.80
CA PHE A 189 -2.12 0.19 15.78
C PHE A 189 -0.95 -0.52 16.48
N LEU A 190 0.29 -0.16 16.16
CA LEU A 190 1.48 -0.63 16.86
C LEU A 190 2.08 0.51 17.68
N ASP A 191 2.16 0.31 19.01
CA ASP A 191 2.64 1.32 19.97
C ASP A 191 3.98 1.96 19.58
N GLU A 192 4.91 1.18 19.03
CA GLU A 192 6.23 1.67 18.59
C GLU A 192 6.09 2.77 17.53
N PHE A 193 5.19 2.59 16.56
CA PHE A 193 4.95 3.55 15.48
C PHE A 193 4.02 4.68 15.91
N PHE A 194 3.03 4.39 16.75
CA PHE A 194 2.18 5.41 17.37
C PHE A 194 3.03 6.44 18.13
N ASN A 195 3.91 5.95 19.02
CA ASN A 195 4.80 6.80 19.82
C ASN A 195 5.78 7.61 18.96
N ASP A 196 6.31 7.03 17.88
CA ASP A 196 7.15 7.74 16.92
C ASP A 196 6.38 8.85 16.17
N THR A 197 5.09 8.61 15.87
CA THR A 197 4.22 9.57 15.19
C THR A 197 3.92 10.80 16.05
N ILE A 198 3.66 10.61 17.34
CA ILE A 198 3.35 11.73 18.27
C ILE A 198 4.61 12.43 18.79
N LYS A 199 5.79 11.82 18.63
CA LYS A 199 7.07 12.34 19.13
C LYS A 199 7.33 13.78 18.68
N LYS A 200 7.66 14.67 19.63
CA LYS A 200 8.02 16.06 19.35
C LYS A 200 9.20 16.14 18.37
N GLY A 201 9.09 17.07 17.41
CA GLY A 201 10.11 17.32 16.38
C GLY A 201 9.90 16.58 15.05
N THR A 202 8.80 15.82 14.90
CA THR A 202 8.44 15.17 13.61
C THR A 202 7.17 15.78 13.03
N ASP A 203 7.09 16.06 11.73
CA ASP A 203 5.85 16.64 11.15
C ASP A 203 4.71 15.63 10.97
N LYS A 204 4.88 14.36 11.39
CA LYS A 204 3.94 13.27 11.13
C LYS A 204 2.54 13.53 11.68
N LEU A 205 2.43 13.92 12.95
CA LEU A 205 1.16 14.27 13.59
C LEU A 205 0.48 15.44 12.86
N LYS A 206 1.26 16.47 12.50
CA LYS A 206 0.76 17.64 11.77
C LYS A 206 0.19 17.25 10.41
N LEU A 207 0.86 16.37 9.67
CA LEU A 207 0.38 15.91 8.37
C LEU A 207 -0.93 15.12 8.48
N TRP A 208 -1.09 14.27 9.49
CA TRP A 208 -2.36 13.58 9.72
C TRP A 208 -3.53 14.56 9.95
N VAL A 209 -3.30 15.61 10.74
CA VAL A 209 -4.32 16.64 10.97
C VAL A 209 -4.58 17.46 9.71
N LEU A 210 -3.55 17.87 8.97
CA LEU A 210 -3.73 18.64 7.73
C LEU A 210 -4.49 17.83 6.67
N TYR A 211 -4.19 16.54 6.54
CA TYR A 211 -4.82 15.69 5.52
C TYR A 211 -6.26 15.31 5.83
N SER A 212 -6.74 15.56 7.05
CA SER A 212 -8.14 15.37 7.42
C SER A 212 -9.11 16.30 6.69
N ALA A 213 -8.60 17.41 6.14
CA ALA A 213 -9.35 18.42 5.38
C ALA A 213 -8.96 18.46 3.89
N GLU A 214 -8.35 17.40 3.36
CA GLU A 214 -8.04 17.28 1.93
C GLU A 214 -9.29 16.95 1.10
N GLU A 215 -9.30 17.35 -0.16
CA GLU A 215 -10.41 17.08 -1.08
C GLU A 215 -10.49 15.60 -1.50
N ASP A 216 -9.36 14.88 -1.51
CA ASP A 216 -9.34 13.44 -1.80
C ASP A 216 -10.01 12.69 -0.64
N VAL A 217 -11.24 12.22 -0.89
CA VAL A 217 -12.08 11.54 0.10
C VAL A 217 -11.39 10.32 0.71
N ARG A 218 -10.62 9.56 -0.07
CA ARG A 218 -9.95 8.35 0.41
C ARG A 218 -8.84 8.71 1.42
N LEU A 219 -8.05 9.73 1.09
CA LEU A 219 -7.04 10.27 1.98
C LEU A 219 -7.67 10.90 3.23
N ALA A 220 -8.69 11.74 3.06
CA ALA A 220 -9.38 12.42 4.15
C ALA A 220 -9.99 11.42 5.14
N ARG A 221 -10.64 10.35 4.66
CA ARG A 221 -11.17 9.27 5.52
C ARG A 221 -10.08 8.62 6.36
N CYS A 222 -8.94 8.31 5.75
CA CYS A 222 -7.81 7.70 6.44
C CYS A 222 -7.20 8.65 7.46
N ALA A 223 -7.06 9.93 7.08
CA ALA A 223 -6.50 10.95 7.94
C ALA A 223 -7.40 11.26 9.15
N ASN A 224 -8.72 11.34 8.96
CA ASN A 224 -9.67 11.46 10.06
C ASN A 224 -9.67 10.23 10.97
N ALA A 225 -9.52 9.01 10.43
CA ALA A 225 -9.35 7.81 11.25
C ALA A 225 -8.07 7.87 12.11
N ALA A 226 -6.93 8.22 11.49
CA ALA A 226 -5.68 8.40 12.19
C ALA A 226 -5.77 9.49 13.25
N PHE A 227 -6.41 10.61 12.93
CA PHE A 227 -6.60 11.72 13.85
C PHE A 227 -7.41 11.29 15.09
N ALA A 228 -8.47 10.51 14.90
CA ALA A 228 -9.27 9.98 16.01
C ALA A 228 -8.48 8.98 16.89
N ILE A 229 -7.60 8.17 16.29
CA ILE A 229 -6.72 7.26 17.05
C ILE A 229 -5.67 8.05 17.84
N LEU A 230 -5.01 9.03 17.19
CA LEU A 230 -3.92 9.80 17.78
C LEU A 230 -4.40 10.70 18.94
N THR A 231 -5.59 11.26 18.84
CA THR A 231 -6.20 12.12 19.88
C THR A 231 -6.61 11.40 21.15
N GLN A 232 -6.51 10.07 21.20
CA GLN A 232 -6.64 9.32 22.45
C GLN A 232 -5.48 9.61 23.42
N ASP A 233 -4.33 10.09 22.91
CA ASP A 233 -3.21 10.54 23.73
C ASP A 233 -3.24 12.06 23.96
N VAL A 234 -3.25 12.46 25.22
CA VAL A 234 -3.30 13.87 25.62
C VAL A 234 -2.09 14.68 25.14
N ASN A 235 -0.92 14.05 24.99
CA ASN A 235 0.28 14.76 24.50
C ASN A 235 0.15 15.06 23.00
N ALA A 236 -0.48 14.16 22.23
CA ALA A 236 -0.84 14.43 20.84
C ALA A 236 -1.80 15.62 20.76
N CYS A 237 -2.88 15.65 21.56
CA CYS A 237 -3.83 16.76 21.61
C CYS A 237 -3.15 18.11 21.89
N ARG A 238 -2.32 18.18 22.95
CA ARG A 238 -1.57 19.41 23.28
C ARG A 238 -0.67 19.86 22.16
N ARG A 239 0.04 18.92 21.53
CA ARG A 239 0.97 19.20 20.45
C ARG A 239 0.27 19.76 19.21
N ILE A 240 -0.94 19.29 18.90
CA ILE A 240 -1.74 19.81 17.78
C ILE A 240 -2.03 21.29 17.99
N PHE A 241 -2.44 21.69 19.19
CA PHE A 241 -2.75 23.09 19.50
C PHE A 241 -1.49 23.96 19.59
N GLU A 242 -0.38 23.41 20.08
CA GLU A 242 0.93 24.10 20.13
C GLU A 242 1.51 24.35 18.71
N GLU A 243 1.39 23.40 17.79
CA GLU A 243 2.12 23.41 16.51
C GLU A 243 1.27 23.80 15.29
N ILE A 244 -0.06 23.68 15.35
CA ILE A 244 -0.95 23.90 14.20
C ILE A 244 -1.80 25.15 14.41
N THR A 245 -1.30 26.32 14.00
CA THR A 245 -2.01 27.60 14.16
C THR A 245 -3.37 27.67 13.45
N SER A 246 -3.56 26.89 12.39
CA SER A 246 -4.80 26.81 11.62
C SER A 246 -5.79 25.76 12.13
N TRP A 247 -5.56 25.16 13.31
CA TRP A 247 -6.44 24.15 13.89
C TRP A 247 -7.93 24.55 13.88
N PRO A 248 -8.36 25.81 14.14
CA PRO A 248 -9.79 26.13 14.18
C PRO A 248 -10.45 26.00 12.81
N LYS A 249 -9.71 26.31 11.74
CA LYS A 249 -10.20 26.18 10.37
C LYS A 249 -10.34 24.70 10.00
N ILE A 250 -9.31 23.90 10.32
CA ILE A 250 -9.29 22.46 10.04
C ILE A 250 -10.46 21.75 10.75
N LEU A 251 -10.66 22.00 12.05
CA LEU A 251 -11.76 21.38 12.79
C LEU A 251 -13.15 21.76 12.23
N LYS A 252 -13.31 23.00 11.74
CA LYS A 252 -14.54 23.43 11.05
C LYS A 252 -14.75 22.68 9.73
N GLU A 253 -13.70 22.55 8.92
CA GLU A 253 -13.75 21.81 7.65
C GLU A 253 -14.11 20.34 7.88
N ILE A 254 -13.47 19.69 8.86
CA ILE A 254 -13.80 18.32 9.28
C ILE A 254 -15.27 18.20 9.72
N SER A 255 -15.74 19.13 10.55
CA SER A 255 -17.12 19.11 11.08
C SER A 255 -18.18 19.28 10.00
N MET A 256 -17.83 19.92 8.88
CA MET A 256 -18.71 20.17 7.73
C MET A 256 -18.37 19.27 6.54
N HIS A 257 -17.55 18.24 6.73
CA HIS A 257 -17.10 17.38 5.65
C HIS A 257 -18.29 16.64 5.01
N GLU A 258 -18.37 16.64 3.67
CA GLU A 258 -19.51 16.06 2.93
C GLU A 258 -19.58 14.53 3.05
N ASP A 259 -18.41 13.89 3.18
CA ASP A 259 -18.32 12.46 3.43
C ASP A 259 -18.64 12.12 4.90
N ALA A 260 -19.71 11.36 5.12
CA ALA A 260 -20.20 11.01 6.44
C ALA A 260 -19.18 10.24 7.30
N GLU A 261 -18.40 9.34 6.70
CA GLU A 261 -17.42 8.52 7.42
C GLU A 261 -16.22 9.36 7.87
N ALA A 262 -15.72 10.25 7.01
CA ALA A 262 -14.69 11.22 7.38
C ALA A 262 -15.19 12.19 8.47
N GLN A 263 -16.42 12.71 8.32
CA GLN A 263 -17.04 13.61 9.30
C GLN A 263 -17.17 12.93 10.67
N GLU A 264 -17.74 11.72 10.73
CA GLU A 264 -17.94 10.98 11.98
C GLU A 264 -16.61 10.76 12.72
N ARG A 265 -15.58 10.27 12.03
CA ARG A 265 -14.25 10.04 12.60
C ARG A 265 -13.59 11.33 13.06
N GLY A 266 -13.74 12.38 12.27
CA GLY A 266 -13.21 13.69 12.62
C GLY A 266 -13.88 14.31 13.84
N LEU A 267 -15.20 14.18 13.97
CA LEU A 267 -15.94 14.57 15.17
C LEU A 267 -15.52 13.75 16.39
N MET A 268 -15.23 12.45 16.22
CA MET A 268 -14.67 11.64 17.30
C MET A 268 -13.30 12.17 17.77
N ALA A 269 -12.45 12.63 16.84
CA ALA A 269 -11.17 13.26 17.19
C ALA A 269 -11.38 14.56 17.99
N ILE A 270 -12.34 15.40 17.59
CA ILE A 270 -12.71 16.62 18.31
C ILE A 270 -13.22 16.30 19.71
N ALA A 271 -14.08 15.29 19.85
CA ALA A 271 -14.59 14.83 21.15
C ALA A 271 -13.45 14.38 22.07
N ASN A 272 -12.52 13.56 21.56
CA ASN A 272 -11.35 13.12 22.32
C ASN A 272 -10.51 14.31 22.83
N ILE A 273 -10.31 15.34 22.00
CA ILE A 273 -9.56 16.54 22.42
C ILE A 273 -10.30 17.26 23.56
N MET A 274 -11.61 17.45 23.42
CA MET A 274 -12.44 18.12 24.44
C MET A 274 -12.47 17.36 25.77
N GLU A 275 -12.45 16.04 25.73
CA GLU A 275 -12.39 15.19 26.93
C GLU A 275 -10.98 15.12 27.55
N SER A 276 -9.93 15.40 26.78
CA SER A 276 -8.54 15.19 27.22
C SER A 276 -7.98 16.29 28.14
N ASP A 277 -8.37 17.56 27.95
CA ASP A 277 -7.81 18.70 28.69
C ASP A 277 -8.80 19.89 28.71
N GLU A 278 -9.15 20.38 29.90
CA GLU A 278 -10.11 21.50 30.08
C GLU A 278 -9.68 22.79 29.35
N LYS A 279 -8.37 23.02 29.22
CA LYS A 279 -7.85 24.20 28.49
C LYS A 279 -8.16 24.08 27.00
N LEU A 280 -7.89 22.90 26.42
CA LEU A 280 -8.16 22.64 25.01
C LEU A 280 -9.67 22.68 24.72
N CYS A 281 -10.48 22.14 25.64
CA CYS A 281 -11.93 22.25 25.57
C CYS A 281 -12.40 23.71 25.54
N SER A 282 -11.83 24.57 26.39
CA SER A 282 -12.15 25.99 26.43
C SER A 282 -11.79 26.70 25.12
N GLU A 283 -10.65 26.37 24.51
CA GLU A 283 -10.23 26.93 23.22
C GLU A 283 -11.14 26.49 22.07
N ILE A 284 -11.66 25.25 22.07
CA ILE A 284 -12.58 24.78 21.02
C ILE A 284 -13.95 25.48 21.10
N ILE A 285 -14.43 25.77 22.31
CA ILE A 285 -15.75 26.36 22.54
C ILE A 285 -15.76 27.89 22.32
N SER A 286 -14.61 28.56 22.47
CA SER A 286 -14.47 30.02 22.31
C SER A 286 -14.49 30.48 20.86
#